data_AF-A0A2N2S4M8-F1
#
_entry.id   AF-A0A2N2S4M8-F1
#
_cell.length_a   1.000
_cell.length_b   1.000
_cell.length_c   1.000
_cell.angle_alpha   90.00
_cell.angle_beta   90.00
_cell.angle_gamma   90.00
#
_symmetry.space_group_name_H-M   'P 1'
#
loop_
_entity.id
_entity.type
_entity.pdbx_description
1 polymer ?
#
loop_
_entity_poly.entity_id
_entity_poly.type
_entity_poly.pdbx_seq_one_letter_code
_entity_poly.pdbx_strand_id
1 'polypeptide(L)'
;MSETPKANAVDNTTGQKIPLNEVVISLYEAQDKIYPRSVSGFFTKWRWVMIWLTQIFFYGMPWIQWGNRQAWLFDLEAKRFYIFKLVLYPQDLIYLTAILIISALSLFLFTAIAGRLWCGYTCPQTVYTEIFIWIERKIEGDRAARMKLDAAPMSTKKLFRKTAKQFVWIAFAFWTGFTFVGYFTPIRELASSIVNMSLGPWELFWVCFYGFA
;
A
#
# COMPACT_ATOMS: atom_id res chain seq x y z
N MET A 1 -78.67 -58.74 17.67
CA MET A 1 -77.52 -59.29 16.92
C MET A 1 -76.54 -58.14 16.70
N SER A 2 -75.86 -57.66 17.75
CA SER A 2 -74.51 -58.07 18.17
C SER A 2 -73.48 -57.94 17.05
N GLU A 3 -72.80 -56.80 16.99
CA GLU A 3 -71.40 -56.71 16.55
C GLU A 3 -70.82 -55.36 16.99
N THR A 4 -69.97 -55.42 18.02
CA THR A 4 -69.02 -54.37 18.39
C THR A 4 -67.70 -54.61 17.64
N PRO A 5 -67.10 -53.60 16.99
CA PRO A 5 -65.69 -53.65 16.60
C PRO A 5 -64.84 -52.87 17.61
N LYS A 6 -64.11 -53.68 18.41
CA LYS A 6 -62.83 -53.49 19.09
C LYS A 6 -62.17 -52.09 19.07
N ALA A 7 -61.90 -51.61 20.27
CA ALA A 7 -60.85 -50.63 20.56
C ALA A 7 -59.48 -51.17 20.11
N ASN A 8 -58.72 -50.35 19.38
CA ASN A 8 -57.29 -50.56 19.17
C ASN A 8 -56.55 -49.37 19.74
N ALA A 9 -55.71 -49.67 20.74
CA ALA A 9 -54.83 -48.75 21.42
C ALA A 9 -53.83 -48.15 20.42
N VAL A 10 -53.71 -46.82 20.42
CA VAL A 10 -52.63 -46.12 19.73
C VAL A 10 -51.40 -46.20 20.62
N ASP A 11 -50.46 -47.05 20.22
CA ASP A 11 -49.18 -47.26 20.86
C ASP A 11 -48.31 -45.99 20.75
N ASN A 12 -48.10 -45.35 21.90
CA ASN A 12 -47.17 -44.25 22.08
C ASN A 12 -45.75 -44.80 22.21
N THR A 13 -45.08 -45.15 21.10
CA THR A 13 -43.63 -45.28 21.11
C THR A 13 -43.02 -45.08 19.72
N THR A 14 -42.53 -43.87 19.43
CA THR A 14 -41.29 -43.66 18.68
C THR A 14 -40.96 -42.17 18.67
N GLY A 15 -40.18 -41.73 19.67
CA GLY A 15 -39.50 -40.45 19.63
C GLY A 15 -38.50 -40.44 18.47
N GLN A 16 -38.97 -39.98 17.31
CA GLN A 16 -38.15 -39.79 16.13
C GLN A 16 -37.15 -38.66 16.41
N LYS A 17 -35.92 -39.04 16.79
CA LYS A 17 -34.80 -38.11 16.89
C LYS A 17 -34.49 -37.62 15.47
N ILE A 18 -34.97 -36.44 15.13
CA ILE A 18 -34.60 -35.74 13.89
C ILE A 18 -33.10 -35.42 14.03
N PRO A 19 -32.20 -35.99 13.21
CA PRO A 19 -30.82 -35.54 13.20
C PRO A 19 -30.82 -34.11 12.65
N LEU A 20 -30.62 -33.12 13.52
CA LEU A 20 -30.25 -31.77 13.11
C LEU A 20 -28.86 -31.89 12.47
N ASN A 21 -28.82 -32.17 11.16
CA ASN A 21 -27.62 -31.92 10.37
C ASN A 21 -27.39 -30.41 10.42
N GLU A 22 -26.49 -29.99 11.30
CA GLU A 22 -25.97 -28.64 11.36
C GLU A 22 -25.27 -28.36 10.03
N VAL A 23 -26.01 -27.79 9.09
CA VAL A 23 -25.44 -27.28 7.84
C VAL A 23 -24.66 -26.03 8.21
N VAL A 24 -23.36 -26.20 8.46
CA VAL A 24 -22.43 -25.08 8.61
C VAL A 24 -22.35 -24.40 7.25
N ILE A 25 -23.19 -23.38 7.04
CA ILE A 25 -23.10 -22.52 5.86
C ILE A 25 -21.82 -21.70 6.03
N SER A 26 -20.78 -22.05 5.27
CA SER A 26 -19.58 -21.23 5.18
C SER A 26 -19.94 -19.88 4.59
N LEU A 27 -20.09 -18.86 5.44
CA LEU A 27 -20.26 -17.45 5.06
C LEU A 27 -18.98 -16.85 4.44
N TYR A 28 -17.90 -17.63 4.37
CA TYR A 28 -16.66 -17.24 3.74
C TYR A 28 -16.70 -17.55 2.24
N GLU A 29 -17.02 -16.53 1.45
CA GLU A 29 -16.78 -16.53 0.00
C GLU A 29 -15.36 -16.02 -0.25
N ALA A 30 -14.53 -16.83 -0.89
CA ALA A 30 -13.19 -16.40 -1.28
C ALA A 30 -13.34 -15.24 -2.28
N GLN A 31 -12.80 -14.07 -1.94
CA GLN A 31 -12.86 -12.88 -2.79
C GLN A 31 -12.27 -13.18 -4.16
N ASP A 32 -13.08 -13.02 -5.21
CA ASP A 32 -12.59 -13.10 -6.58
C ASP A 32 -11.49 -12.07 -6.82
N LYS A 33 -10.45 -12.49 -7.52
CA LYS A 33 -9.34 -11.60 -7.85
C LYS A 33 -9.84 -10.46 -8.74
N ILE A 34 -9.79 -9.23 -8.23
CA ILE A 34 -10.22 -8.04 -8.97
C ILE A 34 -9.13 -7.65 -9.98
N TYR A 35 -9.50 -7.60 -11.26
CA TYR A 35 -8.62 -7.11 -12.33
C TYR A 35 -9.04 -5.70 -12.77
N PRO A 36 -8.35 -4.64 -12.31
CA PRO A 36 -8.70 -3.27 -12.67
C PRO A 36 -8.46 -3.02 -14.16
N ARG A 37 -9.44 -2.41 -14.83
CA ARG A 37 -9.34 -1.97 -16.23
C ARG A 37 -8.67 -0.60 -16.29
N SER A 38 -7.76 -0.41 -17.25
CA SER A 38 -7.16 0.91 -17.48
C SER A 38 -8.16 1.87 -18.12
N VAL A 39 -8.22 3.10 -17.62
CA VAL A 39 -8.98 4.20 -18.23
C VAL A 39 -8.02 5.19 -18.88
N SER A 40 -8.27 5.56 -20.14
CA SER A 40 -7.51 6.59 -20.85
C SER A 40 -8.32 7.89 -20.90
N GLY A 41 -7.65 9.03 -20.73
CA GLY A 41 -8.32 10.33 -20.73
C GLY A 41 -7.40 11.47 -20.31
N PHE A 42 -7.86 12.71 -20.49
CA PHE A 42 -7.12 13.92 -20.11
C PHE A 42 -6.79 13.94 -18.61
N PHE A 43 -7.77 13.66 -17.76
CA PHE A 43 -7.59 13.59 -16.31
C PHE A 43 -6.63 12.49 -15.87
N THR A 44 -6.58 11.35 -16.56
CA THR A 44 -5.59 10.30 -16.31
C THR A 44 -4.18 10.78 -16.65
N LYS A 45 -3.99 11.55 -17.73
CA LYS A 45 -2.69 12.13 -18.07
C LYS A 45 -2.22 13.10 -16.98
N TRP A 46 -3.12 13.96 -16.48
CA TRP A 46 -2.80 14.84 -15.36
C TRP A 46 -2.38 14.01 -14.14
N ARG A 47 -3.14 12.97 -13.77
CA ARG A 47 -2.73 12.08 -12.66
C ARG A 47 -1.29 11.59 -12.78
N TRP A 48 -0.88 11.15 -13.96
CA TRP A 48 0.51 10.75 -14.19
C TRP A 48 1.51 11.90 -14.02
N VAL A 49 1.17 13.13 -14.42
CA VAL A 49 2.00 14.31 -14.15
C VAL A 49 2.15 14.55 -12.65
N MET A 50 1.08 14.48 -11.84
CA MET A 50 1.18 14.59 -10.37
C MET A 50 2.02 13.47 -9.78
N ILE A 51 1.84 12.23 -10.24
CA ILE A 51 2.66 11.08 -9.81
C ILE A 51 4.13 11.39 -10.06
N TRP A 52 4.51 11.76 -11.29
CA TRP A 52 5.90 12.09 -11.60
C TRP A 52 6.43 13.26 -10.77
N LEU A 53 5.66 14.33 -10.60
CA LEU A 53 6.05 15.49 -9.80
C LEU A 53 6.34 15.08 -8.33
N THR A 54 5.41 14.34 -7.71
CA THR A 54 5.56 13.88 -6.33
C THR A 54 6.70 12.90 -6.16
N GLN A 55 6.90 11.98 -7.12
CA GLN A 55 8.02 11.04 -7.08
C GLN A 55 9.37 11.75 -7.28
N ILE A 56 9.47 12.70 -8.21
CA ILE A 56 10.70 13.50 -8.41
C ILE A 56 11.01 14.30 -7.15
N PHE A 57 10.01 14.90 -6.52
CA PHE A 57 10.22 15.61 -5.27
C PHE A 57 10.68 14.67 -4.15
N PHE A 58 10.00 13.53 -3.97
CA PHE A 58 10.31 12.55 -2.93
C PHE A 58 11.71 11.94 -3.11
N TYR A 59 12.03 11.48 -4.32
CA TYR A 59 13.34 10.90 -4.60
C TYR A 59 14.45 11.92 -4.74
N GLY A 60 14.16 13.14 -5.18
CA GLY A 60 15.16 14.18 -5.43
C GLY A 60 15.57 14.95 -4.19
N MET A 61 14.61 15.29 -3.32
CA MET A 61 14.84 16.11 -2.13
C MET A 61 16.00 15.64 -1.23
N PRO A 62 16.14 14.35 -0.86
CA PRO A 62 17.22 13.95 0.04
C PRO A 62 18.61 14.09 -0.60
N TRP A 63 18.72 14.09 -1.93
CA TRP A 63 20.01 14.25 -2.61
C TRP A 63 20.47 15.71 -2.70
N ILE A 64 19.55 16.66 -2.57
CA ILE A 64 19.86 18.09 -2.63
C ILE A 64 20.68 18.46 -1.40
N GLN A 65 21.87 19.00 -1.64
CA GLN A 65 22.75 19.54 -0.61
C GLN A 65 22.51 21.05 -0.49
N TRP A 66 22.53 21.54 0.73
CA TRP A 66 22.39 22.96 1.03
C TRP A 66 23.51 23.40 1.97
N GLY A 67 24.61 23.88 1.38
CA GLY A 67 25.86 24.13 2.09
C GLY A 67 26.59 22.82 2.38
N ASN A 68 26.95 22.58 3.64
CA ASN A 68 27.68 21.39 4.08
C ASN A 68 26.78 20.24 4.56
N ARG A 69 25.46 20.33 4.36
CA ARG A 69 24.50 19.34 4.84
C ARG A 69 23.37 19.11 3.84
N GLN A 70 22.67 17.99 4.00
CA GLN A 70 21.46 17.67 3.25
C GLN A 70 20.37 18.74 3.48
N ALA A 71 19.66 19.10 2.40
CA ALA A 71 18.67 20.18 2.42
C ALA A 71 17.46 19.86 3.31
N TRP A 72 17.01 18.60 3.33
CA TRP A 72 15.94 18.15 4.22
C TRP A 72 16.42 16.91 4.96
N LEU A 73 16.72 17.08 6.24
CA LEU A 73 17.21 16.03 7.12
C LEU A 73 16.50 16.11 8.46
N PHE A 74 15.93 14.99 8.87
CA PHE A 74 15.26 14.84 10.16
C PHE A 74 16.12 14.01 11.10
N ASP A 75 16.98 14.70 11.82
CA ASP A 75 17.90 14.08 12.75
C ASP A 75 17.17 13.77 14.06
N LEU A 76 16.79 12.50 14.22
CA LEU A 76 16.12 11.99 15.42
C LEU A 76 17.05 11.91 16.63
N GLU A 77 18.36 11.72 16.41
CA GLU A 77 19.35 11.58 17.48
C GLU A 77 19.61 12.93 18.14
N ALA A 78 19.89 13.96 17.33
CA ALA A 78 20.04 15.33 17.82
C ALA A 78 18.70 16.02 18.12
N LYS A 79 17.57 15.40 17.75
CA LYS A 79 16.22 15.98 17.81
C LYS A 79 16.15 17.33 17.08
N ARG A 80 16.79 17.42 15.91
CA ARG A 80 16.87 18.64 15.10
C ARG A 80 16.31 18.36 13.71
N PHE A 81 15.40 19.23 13.27
CA PHE A 81 14.87 19.16 11.91
C PHE A 81 15.52 20.25 11.06
N TYR A 82 16.24 19.82 10.03
CA TYR A 82 16.91 20.70 9.08
C TYR A 82 16.03 20.82 7.84
N ILE A 83 15.50 22.02 7.60
CA ILE A 83 14.67 22.35 6.43
C ILE A 83 15.33 23.54 5.70
N PHE A 84 16.16 23.23 4.71
CA PHE A 84 17.02 24.17 4.00
C PHE A 84 17.90 25.00 4.96
N LYS A 85 17.62 26.31 5.07
CA LYS A 85 18.28 27.22 6.02
C LYS A 85 17.65 27.20 7.41
N LEU A 86 16.42 26.71 7.55
CA LEU A 86 15.72 26.62 8.82
C LEU A 86 16.27 25.45 9.63
N VAL A 87 16.66 25.72 10.88
CA VAL A 87 17.05 24.69 11.85
C VAL A 87 16.04 24.77 12.97
N LEU A 88 15.20 23.74 13.09
CA LEU A 88 14.20 23.66 14.14
C LEU A 88 14.77 22.87 15.31
N TYR A 89 14.87 23.53 16.45
CA TYR A 89 15.20 22.90 17.72
C TYR A 89 13.92 22.39 18.40
N PRO A 90 14.02 21.50 19.40
CA PRO A 90 12.86 21.01 20.14
C PRO A 90 11.99 22.12 20.77
N GLN A 91 12.59 23.25 21.11
CA GLN A 91 11.88 24.44 21.62
C GLN A 91 11.06 25.18 20.55
N ASP A 92 11.43 25.04 19.28
CA ASP A 92 10.77 25.68 18.13
C ASP A 92 9.61 24.82 17.58
N LEU A 93 9.26 23.73 18.29
CA LEU A 93 8.16 22.83 17.90
C LEU A 93 6.81 23.54 17.80
N ILE A 94 6.64 24.68 18.48
CA ILE A 94 5.45 25.54 18.36
C ILE A 94 5.28 26.02 16.91
N TYR A 95 6.37 26.45 16.25
CA TYR A 95 6.32 26.87 14.85
C TYR A 95 6.00 25.71 13.91
N LEU A 96 6.57 24.53 14.17
CA LEU A 96 6.25 23.31 13.41
C LEU A 96 4.76 22.97 13.56
N THR A 97 4.24 23.02 14.77
CA THR A 97 2.83 22.72 15.08
C THR A 97 1.90 23.71 14.37
N ALA A 98 2.24 25.01 14.38
CA ALA A 98 1.48 26.03 13.64
C ALA A 98 1.46 25.76 12.14
N ILE A 99 2.60 25.38 11.54
CA ILE A 99 2.69 25.00 10.12
C ILE A 99 1.84 23.76 9.83
N LEU A 100 1.85 22.75 10.71
CA LEU A 100 1.02 21.54 10.56
C LEU A 100 -0.47 21.85 10.65
N ILE A 101 -0.88 22.73 11.58
CA ILE A 101 -2.28 23.19 11.70
C ILE A 101 -2.69 23.93 10.42
N ILE A 102 -1.88 24.87 9.94
CA ILE A 102 -2.16 25.60 8.69
C ILE A 102 -2.24 24.64 7.51
N SER A 103 -1.34 23.66 7.43
CA SER A 103 -1.34 22.64 6.37
C SER A 103 -2.60 21.77 6.42
N ALA A 104 -3.01 21.33 7.61
CA ALA A 104 -4.23 20.56 7.80
C ALA A 104 -5.48 21.38 7.42
N LEU A 105 -5.60 22.62 7.91
CA LEU A 105 -6.70 23.52 7.55
C LEU A 105 -6.72 23.82 6.05
N SER A 106 -5.56 24.03 5.43
CA SER A 106 -5.43 24.25 3.99
C SER A 106 -5.87 23.02 3.19
N LEU A 107 -5.51 21.81 3.65
CA LEU A 107 -5.96 20.57 3.05
C LEU A 107 -7.48 20.43 3.16
N PHE A 108 -8.06 20.67 4.34
CA PHE A 108 -9.51 20.63 4.53
C PHE A 108 -10.25 21.66 3.67
N LEU A 109 -9.75 22.90 3.63
CA LEU A 109 -10.28 23.96 2.79
C LEU A 109 -10.25 23.55 1.30
N PHE A 110 -9.12 23.03 0.83
CA PHE A 110 -8.99 22.55 -0.53
C PHE A 110 -9.96 21.40 -0.83
N THR A 111 -10.15 20.47 0.12
CA THR A 111 -11.14 19.40 -0.05
C THR A 111 -12.57 19.89 -0.03
N ALA A 112 -12.89 20.95 0.72
CA ALA A 112 -14.21 21.55 0.73
C ALA A 112 -14.54 22.26 -0.59
N ILE A 113 -13.55 22.91 -1.22
CA ILE A 113 -13.72 23.66 -2.47
C ILE A 113 -13.66 22.74 -3.70
N ALA A 114 -12.62 21.91 -3.79
CA ALA A 114 -12.29 21.10 -4.97
C ALA A 114 -12.64 19.61 -4.83
N GLY A 115 -13.23 19.20 -3.70
CA GLY A 115 -13.62 17.81 -3.44
C GLY A 115 -12.42 16.88 -3.24
N ARG A 116 -12.45 15.71 -3.89
CA ARG A 116 -11.44 14.64 -3.72
C ARG A 116 -10.18 14.81 -4.59
N LEU A 117 -9.85 16.03 -5.03
CA LEU A 117 -8.73 16.25 -5.95
C LEU A 117 -7.39 15.85 -5.31
N TRP A 118 -7.15 16.21 -4.05
CA TRP A 118 -5.96 15.74 -3.32
C TRP A 118 -5.89 14.22 -3.25
N CYS A 119 -6.97 13.59 -2.78
CA CYS A 119 -7.04 12.14 -2.60
C CYS A 119 -6.90 11.37 -3.93
N GLY A 120 -7.39 11.91 -5.05
CA GLY A 120 -7.35 11.25 -6.35
C GLY A 120 -6.07 11.46 -7.18
N TYR A 121 -5.20 12.41 -6.81
CA TYR A 121 -4.04 12.80 -7.62
C TYR A 121 -2.71 12.82 -6.86
N THR A 122 -2.72 13.11 -5.55
CA THR A 122 -1.48 13.36 -4.78
C THR A 122 -1.35 12.47 -3.54
N CYS A 123 -2.45 11.86 -3.06
CA CYS A 123 -2.41 10.97 -1.91
C CYS A 123 -1.40 9.83 -2.12
N PRO A 124 -0.44 9.61 -1.19
CA PRO A 124 0.59 8.59 -1.34
C PRO A 124 0.05 7.21 -1.64
N GLN A 125 -1.03 6.80 -0.95
CA GLN A 125 -1.68 5.51 -1.17
C GLN A 125 -2.15 5.33 -2.62
N THR A 126 -2.74 6.37 -3.21
CA THR A 126 -3.23 6.33 -4.59
C THR A 126 -2.06 6.37 -5.59
N VAL A 127 -1.05 7.22 -5.33
CA VAL A 127 0.15 7.33 -6.16
C VAL A 127 0.87 5.99 -6.27
N TYR A 128 1.20 5.37 -5.14
CA TYR A 128 1.92 4.09 -5.13
C TYR A 128 1.06 2.96 -5.70
N THR A 129 -0.23 2.89 -5.36
CA THR A 129 -1.13 1.87 -5.92
C THR A 129 -1.22 1.96 -7.45
N GLU A 130 -1.34 3.17 -8.01
CA GLU A 130 -1.36 3.35 -9.47
C GLU A 130 -0.02 2.94 -10.11
N ILE A 131 1.12 3.23 -9.47
CA ILE A 131 2.44 2.78 -9.91
C ILE A 131 2.53 1.25 -9.91
N PHE A 132 2.14 0.57 -8.82
CA PHE A 132 2.16 -0.89 -8.73
C PHE A 132 1.26 -1.55 -9.78
N ILE A 133 0.05 -1.03 -9.99
CA ILE A 133 -0.89 -1.50 -11.03
C ILE A 133 -0.33 -1.19 -12.43
N TRP A 134 0.37 -0.08 -12.63
CA TRP A 134 1.04 0.23 -13.89
C TRP A 134 2.19 -0.73 -14.20
N ILE A 135 3.03 -1.03 -13.22
CA ILE A 135 4.10 -2.04 -13.31
C ILE A 135 3.48 -3.40 -13.66
N GLU A 136 2.44 -3.82 -12.95
CA GLU A 136 1.76 -5.08 -13.20
C GLU A 136 1.19 -5.14 -14.63
N ARG A 137 0.52 -4.07 -15.09
CA ARG A 137 0.02 -3.98 -16.46
C ARG A 137 1.13 -4.05 -17.49
N LYS A 138 2.31 -3.49 -17.22
CA LYS A 138 3.44 -3.50 -18.14
C LYS A 138 4.05 -4.91 -18.29
N ILE A 139 4.06 -5.69 -17.21
CA ILE A 139 4.67 -7.03 -17.18
C ILE A 139 3.67 -8.13 -17.59
N GLU A 140 2.45 -8.11 -17.03
CA GLU A 140 1.44 -9.15 -17.27
C GLU A 140 0.48 -8.82 -18.42
N GLY A 141 0.28 -7.54 -18.73
CA GLY A 141 -0.61 -7.03 -19.79
C GLY A 141 -1.93 -6.46 -19.27
N ASP A 142 -2.83 -6.14 -20.21
CA ASP A 142 -4.17 -5.61 -19.89
C ASP A 142 -5.06 -6.67 -19.20
N ARG A 143 -6.24 -6.27 -18.71
CA ARG A 143 -7.18 -7.12 -17.96
C ARG A 143 -7.42 -8.49 -18.61
N ALA A 144 -7.71 -8.53 -19.91
CA ALA A 144 -7.98 -9.79 -20.61
C ALA A 144 -6.76 -10.72 -20.66
N ALA A 145 -5.56 -10.16 -20.82
CA ALA A 145 -4.32 -10.92 -20.81
C ALA A 145 -4.03 -11.52 -19.42
N ARG A 146 -4.30 -10.76 -18.34
CA ARG A 146 -4.16 -11.23 -16.95
C ARG A 146 -5.15 -12.34 -16.62
N MET A 147 -6.43 -12.17 -16.95
CA MET A 147 -7.44 -13.21 -16.76
C MET A 147 -7.07 -14.50 -17.50
N LYS A 148 -6.60 -14.39 -18.75
CA LYS A 148 -6.13 -15.55 -19.53
C LYS A 148 -4.86 -16.19 -18.93
N LEU A 149 -3.93 -15.38 -18.43
CA LEU A 149 -2.70 -15.87 -17.81
C LEU A 149 -2.98 -16.61 -16.50
N ASP A 150 -3.94 -16.14 -15.71
CA ASP A 150 -4.32 -16.76 -14.46
C ASP A 150 -5.09 -18.08 -14.68
N ALA A 151 -5.96 -18.14 -15.69
CA ALA A 151 -6.67 -19.36 -16.10
C ALA A 151 -5.80 -20.42 -16.80
N ALA A 152 -4.66 -20.03 -17.37
CA ALA A 152 -3.76 -20.96 -18.07
C ALA A 152 -2.99 -21.88 -17.09
N PRO A 153 -2.63 -23.12 -17.49
CA PRO A 153 -1.79 -24.01 -16.68
C PRO A 153 -0.42 -23.40 -16.40
N MET A 154 0.26 -23.92 -15.36
CA MET A 154 1.55 -23.39 -14.92
C MET A 154 2.65 -23.67 -15.96
N SER A 155 2.91 -22.70 -16.83
CA SER A 155 3.97 -22.71 -17.85
C SER A 155 5.19 -21.91 -17.38
N THR A 156 6.38 -22.23 -17.89
CA THR A 156 7.61 -21.45 -17.68
C THR A 156 7.44 -19.96 -17.97
N LYS A 157 6.65 -19.62 -19.00
CA LYS A 157 6.30 -18.23 -19.34
C LYS A 157 5.43 -17.56 -18.27
N LYS A 158 4.52 -18.30 -17.64
CA LYS A 158 3.66 -17.80 -16.54
C LYS A 158 4.50 -17.58 -15.29
N LEU A 159 5.39 -18.52 -14.95
CA LEU A 159 6.33 -18.39 -13.83
C LEU A 159 7.20 -17.15 -14.01
N PHE A 160 7.86 -17.01 -15.16
CA PHE A 160 8.72 -15.86 -15.43
C PHE A 160 7.99 -14.53 -15.29
N ARG A 161 6.79 -14.38 -15.86
CA ARG A 161 6.00 -13.14 -15.75
C ARG A 161 5.61 -12.83 -14.30
N LYS A 162 5.18 -13.84 -13.54
CA LYS A 162 4.81 -13.67 -12.13
C LYS A 162 6.00 -13.32 -11.26
N THR A 163 7.13 -14.00 -11.46
CA THR A 163 8.38 -13.72 -10.73
C THR A 163 8.94 -12.36 -11.10
N ALA A 164 8.94 -11.98 -12.39
CA ALA A 164 9.38 -10.67 -12.83
C ALA A 164 8.53 -9.55 -12.20
N LYS A 165 7.21 -9.72 -12.12
CA LYS A 165 6.34 -8.77 -11.41
C LYS A 165 6.74 -8.64 -9.95
N GLN A 166 6.86 -9.75 -9.23
CA GLN A 166 7.21 -9.73 -7.82
C GLN A 166 8.59 -9.11 -7.58
N PHE A 167 9.56 -9.42 -8.45
CA PHE A 167 10.90 -8.83 -8.39
C PHE A 167 10.85 -7.30 -8.55
N VAL A 168 10.13 -6.78 -9.55
CA VAL A 168 10.02 -5.33 -9.76
C VAL A 168 9.26 -4.66 -8.62
N TRP A 169 8.24 -5.31 -8.05
CA TRP A 169 7.53 -4.78 -6.87
C TRP A 169 8.44 -4.67 -5.66
N ILE A 170 9.20 -5.72 -5.35
CA ILE A 170 10.15 -5.73 -4.23
C ILE A 170 11.24 -4.69 -4.46
N ALA A 171 11.81 -4.62 -5.68
CA ALA A 171 12.85 -3.65 -6.00
C ALA A 171 12.35 -2.20 -5.84
N PHE A 172 11.13 -1.91 -6.31
CA PHE A 172 10.53 -0.58 -6.18
C PHE A 172 10.21 -0.24 -4.71
N ALA A 173 9.66 -1.18 -3.95
CA ALA A 173 9.37 -0.98 -2.53
C ALA A 173 10.66 -0.76 -1.72
N PHE A 174 11.70 -1.56 -1.97
CA PHE A 174 13.02 -1.38 -1.35
C PHE A 174 13.63 -0.02 -1.67
N TRP A 175 13.56 0.43 -2.93
CA TRP A 175 14.02 1.76 -3.33
C TRP A 175 13.25 2.89 -2.63
N THR A 176 11.94 2.72 -2.48
CA THR A 176 11.07 3.67 -1.75
C THR A 176 11.44 3.72 -0.28
N GLY A 177 11.61 2.57 0.37
CA GLY A 177 12.04 2.45 1.77
C GLY A 177 13.43 3.03 2.01
N PHE A 178 14.39 2.77 1.12
CA PHE A 178 15.72 3.37 1.16
C PHE A 178 15.67 4.90 1.14
N THR A 179 14.89 5.46 0.22
CA THR A 179 14.74 6.91 0.10
C THR A 179 14.08 7.50 1.34
N PHE A 180 13.09 6.80 1.90
CA PHE A 180 12.42 7.22 3.13
C PHE A 180 13.38 7.29 4.31
N VAL A 181 14.23 6.27 4.49
CA VAL A 181 15.28 6.26 5.52
C VAL A 181 16.32 7.36 5.26
N GLY A 182 16.63 7.65 3.99
CA GLY A 182 17.53 8.73 3.58
C GLY A 182 17.09 10.14 3.97
N TYR A 183 15.88 10.29 4.52
CA TYR A 183 15.42 11.55 5.11
C TYR A 183 15.71 11.68 6.62
N PHE A 184 15.99 10.57 7.30
CA PHE A 184 16.36 10.54 8.71
C PHE A 184 17.87 10.37 8.91
N THR A 185 18.50 9.57 8.04
CA THR A 185 19.96 9.38 7.99
C THR A 185 20.49 10.04 6.71
N PRO A 186 21.63 10.74 6.74
CA PRO A 186 22.18 11.39 5.55
C PRO A 186 22.29 10.42 4.36
N ILE A 187 21.63 10.74 3.24
CA ILE A 187 21.45 9.78 2.14
C ILE A 187 22.77 9.34 1.49
N ARG A 188 23.78 10.21 1.49
CA ARG A 188 25.11 9.90 0.93
C ARG A 188 25.88 8.92 1.79
N GLU A 189 25.80 9.08 3.10
CA GLU A 189 26.38 8.15 4.07
C GLU A 189 25.65 6.81 3.98
N LEU A 190 24.32 6.82 3.99
CA LEU A 190 23.50 5.62 3.82
C LEU A 190 23.83 4.89 2.51
N ALA A 191 23.90 5.60 1.38
CA ALA A 191 24.27 5.03 0.09
C ALA A 191 25.68 4.41 0.12
N SER A 192 26.65 5.09 0.74
CA SER A 192 28.01 4.56 0.89
C SER A 192 28.05 3.30 1.78
N SER A 193 27.27 3.26 2.86
CA SER A 193 27.17 2.10 3.76
C SER A 193 26.53 0.90 3.09
N ILE A 194 25.55 1.10 2.20
CA ILE A 194 24.99 0.01 1.38
C ILE A 194 26.07 -0.57 0.45
N VAL A 195 26.82 0.28 -0.24
CA VAL A 195 27.85 -0.16 -1.21
C VAL A 195 28.98 -0.92 -0.52
N ASN A 196 29.38 -0.46 0.67
CA ASN A 196 30.43 -1.10 1.47
C ASN A 196 29.94 -2.31 2.27
N MET A 197 28.66 -2.70 2.13
CA MET A 197 28.00 -3.76 2.91
C MET A 197 28.15 -3.58 4.43
N SER A 198 28.26 -2.32 4.88
CA SER A 198 28.55 -1.92 6.26
C SER A 198 27.35 -1.26 6.92
N LEU A 199 26.13 -1.69 6.57
CA LEU A 199 24.90 -1.17 7.15
C LEU A 199 24.83 -1.51 8.64
N GLY A 200 24.58 -0.49 9.47
CA GLY A 200 24.25 -0.73 10.85
C GLY A 200 22.93 -1.51 10.98
N PRO A 201 22.71 -2.20 12.11
CA PRO A 201 21.47 -2.95 12.34
C PRO A 201 20.22 -2.08 12.25
N TRP A 202 20.34 -0.80 12.63
CA TRP A 202 19.26 0.19 12.59
C TRP A 202 18.84 0.52 11.16
N GLU A 203 19.79 0.89 10.31
CA GLU A 203 19.54 1.25 8.92
C GLU A 203 18.99 0.06 8.14
N LEU A 204 19.57 -1.13 8.34
CA LEU A 204 19.11 -2.34 7.68
C LEU A 204 17.67 -2.69 8.09
N PHE A 205 17.36 -2.59 9.39
CA PHE A 205 16.01 -2.84 9.89
C PHE A 205 14.99 -1.92 9.22
N TRP A 206 15.23 -0.60 9.20
CA TRP A 206 14.25 0.34 8.64
C TRP A 206 14.13 0.28 7.12
N VAL A 207 15.24 0.08 6.40
CA VAL A 207 15.18 -0.06 4.95
C VAL A 207 14.40 -1.31 4.56
N CYS A 208 14.63 -2.44 5.24
CA CYS A 208 13.88 -3.68 4.99
C CYS A 208 12.43 -3.58 5.46
N PHE A 209 12.18 -2.97 6.62
CA PHE A 209 10.84 -2.79 7.18
C PHE A 209 9.97 -1.94 6.25
N TYR A 210 10.44 -0.74 5.87
CA TYR A 210 9.70 0.12 4.93
C TYR A 210 9.73 -0.36 3.48
N GLY A 211 10.67 -1.23 3.13
CA GLY A 211 10.69 -1.90 1.83
C GLY A 211 9.70 -3.06 1.72
N PHE A 212 9.23 -3.61 2.84
CA PHE A 212 8.28 -4.73 2.88
C PHE A 212 6.86 -4.32 3.32
N ALA A 213 6.74 -3.30 4.16
CA ALA A 213 5.47 -2.75 4.65
C ALA A 213 4.70 -1.97 3.57
#